data_AF-A0A0J9C0P3-F1
#
_entry.id   AF-A0A0J9C0P3-F1
#
_cell.length_a   1.000
_cell.length_b   1.000
_cell.length_c   1.000
_cell.angle_alpha   90.00
_cell.angle_beta   90.00
_cell.angle_gamma   90.00
#
_symmetry.space_group_name_H-M   'P 1'
#
loop_
_entity.id
_entity.type
_entity.pdbx_description
1 polymer ?
#
loop_
_entity_poly.entity_id
_entity_poly.type
_entity_poly.pdbx_seq_one_letter_code
_entity_poly.pdbx_strand_id
1 'polypeptide(L)'
;MDAEDKKKFEEMYLKFQYVLKKIAYLNEIPFDYIDDVVHDTFISYARYDYSLDLPPENLKMLLIKILKSRCMDYHRRMKRRSYGELDEEAYNTEDFPSHDKAANLSDFVVSKERCQALLVEIEKMPENWRQVAALKLIEGRPTKEVCEILNITEKACYSRVSRIRKYLETLLQDENWP
;
A
#
# COMPACT_ATOMS: atom_id res chain seq x y z
N MET A 1 16.66 19.72 1.28
CA MET A 1 15.71 20.58 0.53
C MET A 1 16.21 22.01 0.53
N ASP A 2 16.60 22.47 -0.64
CA ASP A 2 16.82 23.89 -0.91
C ASP A 2 15.49 24.65 -1.07
N ALA A 3 15.54 25.94 -1.44
CA ALA A 3 14.35 26.77 -1.57
C ALA A 3 13.43 26.32 -2.73
N GLU A 4 13.99 25.74 -3.78
CA GLU A 4 13.24 25.26 -4.94
C GLU A 4 12.51 23.97 -4.60
N ASP A 5 13.18 23.03 -3.92
CA ASP A 5 12.55 21.80 -3.44
C ASP A 5 11.39 22.10 -2.48
N LYS A 6 11.54 23.09 -1.59
CA LYS A 6 10.47 23.51 -0.67
C LYS A 6 9.23 23.94 -1.41
N LYS A 7 9.39 24.73 -2.47
CA LYS A 7 8.29 25.19 -3.30
C LYS A 7 7.60 24.04 -4.03
N LYS A 8 8.38 23.14 -4.65
CA LYS A 8 7.84 21.94 -5.31
C LYS A 8 7.07 21.03 -4.34
N PHE A 9 7.60 20.86 -3.13
CA PHE A 9 6.94 20.08 -2.09
C PHE A 9 5.63 20.71 -1.62
N GLU A 10 5.60 22.04 -1.45
CA GLU A 10 4.39 22.78 -1.12
C GLU A 10 3.33 22.67 -2.22
N GLU A 11 3.73 22.81 -3.49
CA GLU A 11 2.84 22.62 -4.64
C GLU A 11 2.27 21.20 -4.69
N MET A 12 3.11 20.18 -4.44
CA MET A 12 2.66 18.79 -4.30
C MET A 12 1.65 18.64 -3.16
N TYR A 13 1.93 19.21 -1.99
CA TYR A 13 1.05 19.16 -0.82
C TYR A 13 -0.32 19.75 -1.14
N LEU A 14 -0.35 20.99 -1.66
CA LEU A 14 -1.58 21.70 -1.99
C LEU A 14 -2.40 20.96 -3.04
N LYS A 15 -1.73 20.36 -4.04
CA LYS A 15 -2.36 19.61 -5.12
C LYS A 15 -3.03 18.32 -4.65
N PHE A 16 -2.40 17.56 -3.75
CA PHE A 16 -2.86 16.21 -3.42
C PHE A 16 -3.55 16.08 -2.06
N GLN A 17 -3.42 17.04 -1.14
CA GLN A 17 -4.01 16.92 0.20
C GLN A 17 -5.51 16.59 0.17
N TYR A 18 -6.30 17.23 -0.69
CA TYR A 18 -7.76 17.02 -0.72
C TYR A 18 -8.14 15.61 -1.15
N VAL A 19 -7.49 15.08 -2.19
CA VAL A 19 -7.75 13.71 -2.66
C VAL A 19 -7.29 12.69 -1.63
N LEU A 20 -6.18 12.94 -0.94
CA LEU A 20 -5.68 12.06 0.12
C LEU A 20 -6.61 12.07 1.35
N LYS A 21 -7.13 13.23 1.76
CA LYS A 21 -8.14 13.34 2.84
C LYS A 21 -9.40 12.54 2.51
N LYS A 22 -9.90 12.64 1.26
CA LYS A 22 -11.05 11.85 0.79
C LYS A 22 -10.76 10.35 0.83
N ILE A 23 -9.57 9.92 0.43
CA ILE A 23 -9.19 8.50 0.47
C ILE A 23 -9.04 8.02 1.91
N ALA A 24 -8.44 8.80 2.82
CA ALA A 24 -8.34 8.47 4.23
C ALA A 24 -9.72 8.26 4.88
N TYR A 25 -10.66 9.16 4.58
CA TYR A 25 -12.07 9.01 4.99
C TYR A 25 -12.69 7.70 4.49
N LEU A 26 -12.48 7.36 3.22
CA LEU A 26 -12.95 6.08 2.64
C LEU A 26 -12.26 4.85 3.22
N ASN A 27 -11.12 5.00 3.89
CA ASN A 27 -10.43 3.93 4.64
C ASN A 27 -10.77 3.99 6.14
N GLU A 28 -11.92 4.58 6.49
CA GLU A 28 -12.50 4.59 7.84
C GLU A 28 -11.63 5.29 8.89
N ILE A 29 -10.82 6.26 8.47
CA ILE A 29 -10.12 7.15 9.41
C ILE A 29 -11.13 8.18 9.95
N PRO A 30 -11.30 8.30 11.28
CA PRO A 30 -12.20 9.30 11.85
C PRO A 30 -11.73 10.71 11.49
N PHE A 31 -12.69 11.62 11.32
CA PHE A 31 -12.47 12.97 10.82
C PHE A 31 -11.31 13.70 11.53
N ASP A 32 -11.26 13.60 12.86
CA ASP A 32 -10.24 14.26 13.69
C ASP A 32 -8.80 13.76 13.45
N TYR A 33 -8.63 12.58 12.84
CA TYR A 33 -7.33 11.97 12.57
C TYR A 33 -6.94 11.98 11.07
N ILE A 34 -7.82 12.45 10.19
CA ILE A 34 -7.56 12.47 8.75
C ILE A 34 -6.35 13.35 8.44
N ASP A 35 -6.30 14.53 9.04
CA ASP A 35 -5.23 15.51 8.77
C ASP A 35 -3.88 14.96 9.24
N ASP A 36 -3.83 14.31 10.40
CA ASP A 36 -2.62 13.65 10.91
C ASP A 36 -2.12 12.56 9.95
N VAL A 37 -3.01 11.68 9.48
CA VAL A 37 -2.65 10.60 8.56
C VAL A 37 -2.14 11.14 7.21
N VAL A 38 -2.72 12.23 6.72
CA VAL A 38 -2.27 12.90 5.50
C VAL A 38 -0.93 13.60 5.73
N HIS A 39 -0.73 14.30 6.85
CA HIS A 39 0.56 14.91 7.18
C HIS A 39 1.67 13.85 7.32
N ASP A 40 1.41 12.75 8.02
CA ASP A 40 2.34 11.62 8.14
C ASP A 40 2.72 11.03 6.77
N THR A 41 1.80 11.09 5.81
CA THR A 41 2.06 10.65 4.43
C THR A 41 3.10 11.52 3.74
N PHE A 42 2.94 12.85 3.80
CA PHE A 42 3.90 13.79 3.23
C PHE A 42 5.25 13.78 3.98
N ILE A 43 5.23 13.68 5.31
CA ILE A 43 6.46 13.52 6.12
C ILE A 43 7.19 12.24 5.72
N SER A 44 6.48 11.13 5.56
CA SER A 44 7.07 9.88 5.09
C SER A 44 7.69 10.05 3.71
N TYR A 45 6.98 10.73 2.79
CA TYR A 45 7.51 11.01 1.45
C TYR A 45 8.84 11.77 1.52
N ALA A 46 8.91 12.84 2.31
CA ALA A 46 10.13 13.65 2.47
C ALA A 46 11.28 12.87 3.12
N ARG A 47 10.99 11.97 4.06
CA ARG A 47 12.02 11.17 4.76
C ARG A 47 12.69 10.12 3.89
N TYR A 48 11.97 9.59 2.90
CA TYR A 48 12.51 8.58 1.98
C TYR A 48 13.20 9.19 0.74
N ASP A 49 13.34 10.53 0.70
CA ASP A 49 14.06 11.27 -0.34
C ASP A 49 13.60 10.92 -1.77
N TYR A 50 12.28 10.74 -1.94
CA TYR A 50 11.69 10.51 -3.25
C TYR A 50 11.82 11.75 -4.14
N SER A 51 12.09 11.54 -5.44
CA SER A 51 12.19 12.62 -6.42
C SER A 51 10.92 13.47 -6.46
N LEU A 52 11.06 14.80 -6.45
CA LEU A 52 9.95 15.75 -6.60
C LEU A 52 9.57 15.99 -8.07
N ASP A 53 10.37 15.49 -9.01
CA ASP A 53 10.18 15.69 -10.46
C ASP A 53 9.43 14.51 -11.12
N LEU A 54 8.76 13.68 -10.32
CA LEU A 54 7.94 12.59 -10.83
C LEU A 54 6.73 13.14 -11.60
N PRO A 55 6.29 12.44 -12.66
CA PRO A 55 5.04 12.75 -13.33
C PRO A 55 3.87 12.81 -12.33
N PRO A 56 2.90 13.73 -12.51
CA PRO A 56 1.82 13.93 -11.53
C PRO A 56 1.04 12.67 -11.15
N GLU A 57 0.81 11.75 -12.10
CA GLU A 57 0.11 10.48 -11.81
C GLU A 57 0.97 9.54 -10.96
N ASN A 58 2.27 9.45 -11.22
CA ASN A 58 3.20 8.65 -10.42
C ASN A 58 3.30 9.20 -8.99
N LEU A 59 3.36 10.53 -8.86
CA LEU A 59 3.38 11.22 -7.57
C LEU A 59 2.12 10.91 -6.76
N LYS A 60 0.95 10.99 -7.41
CA LYS A 60 -0.34 10.65 -6.82
C LYS A 60 -0.40 9.19 -6.37
N MET A 61 0.01 8.24 -7.21
CA MET A 61 0.02 6.80 -6.88
C MET A 61 0.91 6.52 -5.68
N LEU A 62 2.11 7.10 -5.64
CA LEU A 62 3.04 6.94 -4.54
C LEU A 62 2.50 7.53 -3.22
N LEU A 63 1.91 8.71 -3.26
CA LEU A 63 1.27 9.32 -2.09
C LEU A 63 0.09 8.47 -1.58
N ILE A 64 -0.76 7.94 -2.47
CA ILE A 64 -1.86 7.05 -2.09
C ILE A 64 -1.34 5.76 -1.45
N LYS A 65 -0.24 5.19 -1.96
CA LYS A 65 0.39 4.01 -1.38
C LYS A 65 0.87 4.26 0.04
N ILE A 66 1.60 5.36 0.26
CA ILE A 66 2.08 5.75 1.58
C ILE A 66 0.86 5.98 2.50
N LEU A 67 -0.17 6.70 2.03
CA LEU A 67 -1.39 6.98 2.78
C LEU A 67 -2.09 5.70 3.25
N LYS A 68 -2.29 4.72 2.36
CA LYS A 68 -2.91 3.44 2.72
C LYS A 68 -2.13 2.74 3.83
N SER A 69 -0.80 2.76 3.76
CA SER A 69 0.03 2.21 4.84
C SER A 69 -0.18 2.97 6.16
N ARG A 70 -0.33 4.30 6.14
CA ARG A 70 -0.60 5.11 7.34
C ARG A 70 -2.00 4.85 7.92
N CYS A 71 -3.00 4.64 7.08
CA CYS A 71 -4.35 4.26 7.51
C CYS A 71 -4.32 2.90 8.24
N MET A 72 -3.59 1.92 7.69
CA MET A 72 -3.43 0.62 8.35
C MET A 72 -2.70 0.73 9.70
N ASP A 73 -1.67 1.57 9.79
CA ASP A 73 -0.95 1.80 11.04
C ASP A 73 -1.81 2.51 12.10
N TYR A 74 -2.70 3.41 11.68
CA TYR A 74 -3.71 3.99 12.56
C TYR A 74 -4.61 2.90 13.16
N HIS A 75 -5.20 2.05 12.32
CA HIS A 75 -6.10 0.98 12.76
C HIS A 75 -5.39 -0.03 13.68
N ARG A 76 -4.15 -0.41 13.38
CA ARG A 76 -3.32 -1.25 14.26
C ARG A 76 -3.06 -0.62 15.63
N ARG A 77 -2.84 0.70 15.68
CA ARG A 77 -2.65 1.44 16.95
C ARG A 77 -3.95 1.49 17.74
N MET A 78 -5.08 1.75 17.09
CA MET A 78 -6.38 1.81 17.76
C MET A 78 -6.84 0.45 18.26
N LYS A 79 -6.60 -0.64 17.53
CA LYS A 79 -6.85 -2.00 18.02
C LYS A 79 -6.03 -2.33 19.27
N ARG A 80 -4.75 -1.92 19.31
CA ARG A 80 -3.90 -2.07 20.51
C ARG A 80 -4.38 -1.23 21.71
N ARG A 81 -4.96 -0.05 21.46
CA ARG A 81 -5.54 0.80 22.52
C ARG A 81 -6.88 0.26 23.02
N SER A 82 -7.71 -0.29 22.14
CA SER A 82 -9.02 -0.86 22.48
C SER A 82 -8.92 -2.18 23.27
N TYR A 83 -7.91 -3.00 22.98
CA TYR A 83 -7.60 -4.21 23.76
C TYR A 83 -6.75 -3.93 25.02
N GLY A 84 -6.38 -2.68 25.28
CA GLY A 84 -5.46 -2.30 26.37
C GLY A 84 -6.11 -2.14 27.75
N GLU A 85 -7.41 -2.44 27.91
CA GLU A 85 -8.08 -2.41 29.23
C GLU A 85 -8.62 -3.77 29.70
N LEU A 86 -8.53 -4.82 28.89
CA LEU A 86 -8.85 -6.18 29.34
C LEU A 86 -7.90 -7.20 28.70
N ASP A 87 -7.16 -7.87 29.60
CA ASP A 87 -6.32 -9.05 29.46
C ASP A 87 -4.84 -8.84 29.11
N GLU A 88 -4.02 -8.96 30.15
CA GLU A 88 -2.56 -8.78 30.18
C GLU A 88 -1.79 -10.08 29.84
N GLU A 89 -2.40 -11.03 29.13
CA GLU A 89 -1.82 -12.37 28.92
C GLU A 89 -1.93 -12.86 27.47
N ALA A 90 -1.34 -12.15 26.50
CA ALA A 90 -1.14 -12.72 25.17
C ALA A 90 -0.02 -12.02 24.37
N TYR A 91 1.18 -12.60 24.47
CA TYR A 91 2.27 -12.55 23.50
C TYR A 91 3.16 -11.30 23.43
N ASN A 92 4.11 -11.27 24.36
CA ASN A 92 5.50 -10.95 24.03
C ASN A 92 6.10 -12.09 23.20
N THR A 93 6.43 -11.85 21.93
CA THR A 93 7.55 -12.53 21.26
C THR A 93 8.10 -11.62 20.16
N GLU A 94 9.17 -10.93 20.54
CA GLU A 94 10.44 -10.71 19.84
C GLU A 94 10.51 -10.88 18.31
N ASP A 95 11.10 -9.84 17.69
CA ASP A 95 11.89 -9.82 16.45
C ASP A 95 11.46 -10.71 15.29
N PHE A 96 10.69 -10.12 14.35
CA PHE A 96 10.75 -10.50 12.95
C PHE A 96 10.81 -9.25 12.06
N PRO A 97 11.72 -9.23 11.05
CA PRO A 97 11.95 -8.03 10.25
C PRO A 97 10.68 -7.65 9.51
N SER A 98 10.37 -6.36 9.59
CA SER A 98 9.31 -5.65 8.89
C SER A 98 9.40 -5.85 7.36
N HIS A 99 8.90 -7.00 6.89
CA HIS A 99 8.71 -7.33 5.47
C HIS A 99 7.28 -7.03 4.99
N ASP A 100 6.58 -6.13 5.69
CA ASP A 100 5.34 -5.53 5.25
C ASP A 100 5.63 -4.27 4.39
N LYS A 101 6.61 -4.38 3.47
CA LYS A 101 6.67 -3.47 2.32
C LYS A 101 5.44 -3.78 1.48
N ALA A 102 4.37 -3.04 1.73
CA ALA A 102 3.17 -3.00 0.92
C ALA A 102 3.56 -2.52 -0.49
N ALA A 103 3.97 -3.46 -1.35
CA ALA A 103 4.08 -3.24 -2.79
C ALA A 103 2.74 -3.63 -3.40
N ASN A 104 1.97 -2.59 -3.75
CA ASN A 104 0.68 -2.70 -4.41
C ASN A 104 0.92 -2.88 -5.91
N LEU A 105 0.00 -3.53 -6.60
CA LEU A 105 0.02 -3.66 -8.07
C LEU A 105 0.14 -2.33 -8.83
N SER A 106 -0.28 -1.23 -8.19
CA SER A 106 -0.13 0.14 -8.67
C SER A 106 1.33 0.60 -8.83
N ASP A 107 2.30 -0.08 -8.22
CA ASP A 107 3.73 0.24 -8.38
C ASP A 107 4.28 -0.10 -9.78
N PHE A 108 3.51 -0.84 -10.56
CA PHE A 108 3.98 -1.54 -11.76
C PHE A 108 3.37 -1.04 -13.07
N VAL A 109 2.43 -0.09 -13.04
CA VAL A 109 1.62 0.23 -14.23
C VAL A 109 1.75 1.70 -14.66
N VAL A 110 2.23 1.89 -15.89
CA VAL A 110 2.55 3.19 -16.52
C VAL A 110 1.38 3.74 -17.37
N SER A 111 0.37 2.94 -17.70
CA SER A 111 -0.79 3.36 -18.52
C SER A 111 -2.11 2.66 -18.14
N LYS A 112 -3.25 3.28 -18.46
CA LYS A 112 -4.59 2.71 -18.23
C LYS A 112 -4.79 1.37 -18.96
N GLU A 113 -4.20 1.23 -20.14
CA GLU A 113 -4.23 0.02 -20.97
C GLU A 113 -3.47 -1.13 -20.30
N ARG A 114 -2.27 -0.86 -19.78
CA ARG A 114 -1.48 -1.81 -18.97
C ARG A 114 -2.21 -2.25 -17.72
N CYS A 115 -2.97 -1.36 -17.08
CA CYS A 115 -3.78 -1.67 -15.89
C CYS A 115 -4.88 -2.69 -16.21
N GLN A 116 -5.57 -2.49 -17.34
CA GLN A 116 -6.62 -3.41 -17.78
C GLN A 116 -6.03 -4.76 -18.20
N ALA A 117 -4.93 -4.76 -18.96
CA ALA A 117 -4.24 -5.98 -19.34
C ALA A 117 -3.79 -6.79 -18.11
N LEU A 118 -3.28 -6.11 -17.09
CA LEU A 118 -2.84 -6.75 -15.85
C LEU A 118 -3.99 -7.37 -15.04
N LEU A 119 -5.16 -6.72 -15.00
CA LEU A 119 -6.36 -7.30 -14.37
C LEU A 119 -6.83 -8.55 -15.10
N VAL A 120 -6.83 -8.54 -16.44
CA VAL A 120 -7.16 -9.70 -17.27
C VAL A 120 -6.22 -10.87 -17.00
N GLU A 121 -4.91 -10.62 -16.84
CA GLU A 121 -3.96 -11.69 -16.51
C GLU A 121 -4.15 -12.23 -15.10
N ILE A 122 -4.46 -11.38 -14.12
CA ILE A 122 -4.82 -11.84 -12.77
C ILE A 122 -6.03 -12.76 -12.80
N GLU A 123 -7.04 -12.47 -13.62
CA GLU A 123 -8.20 -13.36 -13.80
C GLU A 123 -7.85 -14.71 -14.43
N LYS A 124 -6.80 -14.77 -15.26
CA LYS A 124 -6.32 -16.03 -15.85
C LYS A 124 -5.45 -16.86 -14.90
N MET A 125 -4.98 -16.27 -13.80
CA MET A 125 -4.14 -16.99 -12.83
C MET A 125 -4.90 -18.14 -12.15
N PRO A 126 -4.17 -19.17 -11.67
CA PRO A 126 -4.71 -20.18 -10.78
C PRO A 126 -5.45 -19.54 -9.61
N GLU A 127 -6.58 -20.13 -9.20
CA GLU A 127 -7.49 -19.53 -8.23
C GLU A 127 -6.81 -19.17 -6.90
N ASN A 128 -5.93 -20.06 -6.43
CA ASN A 128 -5.14 -19.84 -5.22
C ASN A 128 -4.15 -18.66 -5.31
N TRP A 129 -3.76 -18.23 -6.51
CA TRP A 129 -2.94 -17.03 -6.74
C TRP A 129 -3.82 -15.80 -6.91
N ARG A 130 -4.92 -15.92 -7.67
CA ARG A 130 -5.87 -14.84 -7.88
C ARG A 130 -6.46 -14.31 -6.58
N GLN A 131 -6.85 -15.21 -5.68
CA GLN A 131 -7.36 -14.86 -4.36
C GLN A 131 -6.32 -14.10 -3.52
N VAL A 132 -5.05 -14.52 -3.57
CA VAL A 132 -3.95 -13.82 -2.87
C VAL A 132 -3.66 -12.47 -3.54
N ALA A 133 -3.67 -12.39 -4.87
CA ALA A 133 -3.47 -11.14 -5.60
C ALA A 133 -4.56 -10.12 -5.28
N ALA A 134 -5.83 -10.55 -5.31
CA ALA A 134 -6.98 -9.71 -4.96
C ALA A 134 -6.85 -9.15 -3.53
N LEU A 135 -6.75 -10.02 -2.53
CA LEU A 135 -6.75 -9.60 -1.14
C LEU A 135 -5.46 -8.85 -0.75
N LYS A 136 -4.28 -9.31 -1.18
CA LYS A 136 -3.00 -8.74 -0.76
C LYS A 136 -2.50 -7.59 -1.64
N LEU A 137 -2.62 -7.70 -2.96
CA LEU A 137 -1.98 -6.78 -3.90
C LEU A 137 -2.91 -5.72 -4.47
N ILE A 138 -4.22 -6.01 -4.56
CA ILE A 138 -5.25 -5.07 -5.02
C ILE A 138 -5.87 -4.37 -3.81
N GLU A 139 -6.42 -5.14 -2.87
CA GLU A 139 -7.11 -4.62 -1.68
C GLU A 139 -6.11 -4.14 -0.61
N GLY A 140 -4.88 -4.68 -0.61
CA GLY A 140 -3.82 -4.24 0.30
C GLY A 140 -3.94 -4.80 1.72
N ARG A 141 -4.68 -5.90 1.92
CA ARG A 141 -4.93 -6.48 3.24
C ARG A 141 -3.64 -6.95 3.93
N PRO A 142 -3.57 -6.93 5.28
CA PRO A 142 -2.49 -7.53 6.04
C PRO A 142 -2.32 -9.02 5.73
N THR A 143 -1.07 -9.51 5.76
CA THR A 143 -0.80 -10.93 5.45
C THR A 143 -1.55 -11.87 6.38
N LYS A 144 -1.66 -11.53 7.68
CA LYS A 144 -2.42 -12.30 8.66
C LYS A 144 -3.89 -12.46 8.27
N GLU A 145 -4.53 -11.37 7.90
CA GLU A 145 -5.93 -11.37 7.46
C GLU A 145 -6.12 -12.18 6.17
N VAL A 146 -5.20 -12.06 5.21
CA VAL A 146 -5.22 -12.87 3.98
C VAL A 146 -5.07 -14.37 4.30
N CYS A 147 -4.22 -14.71 5.27
CA CYS A 147 -4.00 -16.08 5.72
C CYS A 147 -5.23 -16.66 6.40
N GLU A 148 -5.90 -15.87 7.23
CA GLU A 148 -7.17 -16.24 7.89
C GLU A 148 -8.29 -16.46 6.86
N ILE A 149 -8.50 -15.49 5.95
CA ILE A 149 -9.56 -15.56 4.92
C ILE A 149 -9.38 -16.78 4.02
N LEU A 150 -8.14 -17.04 3.58
CA LEU A 150 -7.85 -18.12 2.63
C LEU A 150 -7.51 -19.45 3.30
N ASN A 151 -7.49 -19.49 4.64
CA ASN A 151 -7.07 -20.63 5.44
C ASN A 151 -5.70 -21.20 4.99
N ILE A 152 -4.70 -20.33 4.87
CA ILE A 152 -3.34 -20.68 4.45
C ILE A 152 -2.30 -20.18 5.46
N THR A 153 -1.10 -20.78 5.44
CA THR A 153 0.00 -20.30 6.27
C THR A 153 0.60 -19.01 5.71
N GLU A 154 1.20 -18.18 6.56
CA GLU A 154 1.95 -16.99 6.13
C GLU A 154 3.03 -17.35 5.10
N LYS A 155 3.73 -18.47 5.31
CA LYS A 155 4.72 -19.01 4.35
C LYS A 155 4.11 -19.25 2.97
N ALA A 156 2.90 -19.83 2.91
CA ALA A 156 2.19 -20.04 1.66
C ALA A 156 1.75 -18.71 1.03
N CYS A 157 1.26 -17.76 1.83
CA CYS A 157 0.91 -16.42 1.35
C CYS A 157 2.11 -15.70 0.74
N TYR A 158 3.25 -15.63 1.45
CA TYR A 158 4.48 -15.01 0.95
C TYR A 158 5.01 -15.69 -0.32
N SER A 159 5.00 -17.03 -0.37
CA SER A 159 5.41 -17.79 -1.55
C SER A 159 4.55 -17.46 -2.77
N ARG A 160 3.22 -17.39 -2.58
CA ARG A 160 2.28 -17.03 -3.65
C ARG A 160 2.49 -15.59 -4.12
N VAL A 161 2.60 -14.63 -3.19
CA VAL A 161 2.90 -13.22 -3.51
C VAL A 161 4.19 -13.10 -4.32
N SER A 162 5.25 -13.80 -3.92
CA SER A 162 6.54 -13.77 -4.64
C SER A 162 6.41 -14.30 -6.07
N ARG A 163 5.69 -15.41 -6.28
CA ARG A 163 5.48 -15.99 -7.60
C ARG A 163 4.60 -15.10 -8.50
N ILE A 164 3.54 -14.53 -7.94
CA ILE A 164 2.67 -13.58 -8.63
C ILE A 164 3.49 -12.37 -9.10
N ARG A 165 4.34 -11.81 -8.23
CA ARG A 165 5.22 -10.68 -8.60
C ARG A 165 6.18 -11.04 -9.73
N LYS A 166 6.90 -12.15 -9.60
CA LYS A 166 7.84 -12.59 -10.64
C LYS A 166 7.15 -12.81 -11.98
N TYR A 167 5.93 -13.34 -11.96
CA TYR A 167 5.14 -13.50 -13.16
C TYR A 167 4.82 -12.13 -13.77
N LEU A 168 4.22 -11.22 -13.01
CA LEU A 168 3.86 -9.88 -13.48
C LEU A 168 5.07 -9.04 -13.93
N GLU A 169 6.21 -9.15 -13.26
CA GLU A 169 7.46 -8.50 -13.68
C GLU A 169 7.91 -8.96 -15.05
N THR A 170 7.82 -10.26 -15.34
CA THR A 170 8.14 -10.81 -16.68
C THR A 170 7.23 -10.20 -17.76
N LEU A 171 5.94 -10.04 -17.47
CA LEU A 171 4.97 -9.47 -18.39
C LEU A 171 5.28 -8.00 -18.71
N LEU A 172 5.66 -7.24 -17.68
CA LEU A 172 5.92 -5.80 -17.80
C LEU A 172 7.29 -5.47 -18.40
N GLN A 173 8.22 -6.42 -18.40
CA GLN A 173 9.52 -6.31 -19.07
C GLN A 173 9.43 -6.59 -20.58
N ASP A 174 8.33 -7.17 -21.06
CA ASP A 174 8.09 -7.34 -22.49
C ASP A 174 7.62 -6.01 -23.09
N GLU A 175 8.46 -5.40 -23.95
CA GLU A 175 8.14 -4.13 -24.62
C GLU A 175 6.95 -4.24 -25.58
N ASN A 176 6.60 -5.45 -26.02
CA ASN A 176 5.42 -5.71 -26.85
C ASN A 176 4.15 -5.96 -26.03
N TRP A 177 4.25 -5.96 -24.71
CA TRP A 177 3.09 -6.03 -23.83
C TRP A 177 2.30 -4.71 -23.88
N PRO A 178 0.97 -4.76 -24.13
CA PRO A 178 0.12 -3.57 -24.24
C PRO A 178 0.22 -2.67 -23.02
#